data_AF-A0A956HKR4-F1
#
_entry.id   AF-A0A956HKR4-F1
#
_cell.length_a   1.000
_cell.length_b   1.000
_cell.length_c   1.000
_cell.angle_alpha   90.00
_cell.angle_beta   90.00
_cell.angle_gamma   90.00
#
_symmetry.space_group_name_H-M   'P 1'
#
loop_
_entity.id
_entity.type
_entity.pdbx_description
1 polymer ?
#
loop_
_entity_poly.entity_id
_entity_poly.type
_entity_poly.pdbx_seq_one_letter_code
_entity_poly.pdbx_strand_id
1 'polypeptide(L)'
;MERLRAGYRAALPGKLDRIEALCSTVGTPRAASLPAAIYEAGQVKGTAGTIGFNEVAQAMEALERALIAYREGGLTWEDIVASLATARAAIDP
;
A
#
# COMPACT_ATOMS: atom_id res chain seq x y z
N MET A 1 -0.79 -24.11 5.24
CA MET A 1 -1.23 -22.70 5.09
C MET A 1 -0.68 -21.78 6.16
N GLU A 2 -0.57 -22.22 7.41
CA GLU A 2 -0.12 -21.38 8.53
C GLU A 2 1.31 -20.82 8.37
N ARG A 3 2.26 -21.65 7.90
CA ARG A 3 3.63 -21.19 7.58
C ARG A 3 3.69 -20.13 6.48
N LEU A 4 2.81 -20.23 5.48
CA LEU A 4 2.70 -19.22 4.41
C LEU A 4 2.16 -17.90 4.97
N ARG A 5 1.12 -17.98 5.81
CA ARG A 5 0.56 -16.81 6.52
C ARG A 5 1.60 -16.12 7.39
N ALA A 6 2.35 -16.86 8.20
CA ALA A 6 3.40 -16.31 9.06
C ALA A 6 4.52 -15.65 8.24
N GLY A 7 4.98 -16.31 7.18
CA GLY A 7 5.99 -15.76 6.28
C GLY A 7 5.52 -14.50 5.56
N TYR A 8 4.27 -14.49 5.09
CA TYR A 8 3.69 -13.31 4.45
C TYR A 8 3.53 -12.15 5.44
N ARG A 9 3.03 -12.42 6.66
CA ARG A 9 2.90 -11.43 7.73
C ARG A 9 4.24 -10.76 8.05
N ALA A 10 5.31 -11.54 8.17
CA ALA A 10 6.65 -11.01 8.40
C ALA A 10 7.18 -10.15 7.23
N ALA A 11 6.72 -10.40 6.00
CA ALA A 11 7.12 -9.66 4.82
C ALA A 11 6.30 -8.37 4.57
N LEU A 12 5.11 -8.24 5.19
CA LEU A 12 4.20 -7.11 4.96
C LEU A 12 4.84 -5.73 5.27
N PRO A 13 5.58 -5.54 6.38
CA PRO A 13 6.22 -4.25 6.66
C PRO A 13 7.15 -3.80 5.52
N GLY A 14 8.04 -4.69 5.06
CA GLY A 14 8.98 -4.37 3.98
C GLY A 14 8.30 -4.14 2.62
N LYS A 15 7.10 -4.70 2.40
CA LYS A 15 6.30 -4.38 1.21
C LYS A 15 5.73 -2.97 1.29
N LEU A 16 5.23 -2.56 2.45
CA LEU A 16 4.74 -1.20 2.64
C LEU A 16 5.87 -0.18 2.57
N ASP A 17 7.04 -0.46 3.15
CA ASP A 17 8.23 0.41 3.06
C ASP A 17 8.63 0.66 1.59
N ARG A 18 8.49 -0.36 0.73
CA ARG A 18 8.74 -0.22 -0.72
C ARG A 18 7.72 0.70 -1.39
N ILE A 19 6.44 0.58 -1.04
CA ILE A 19 5.39 1.48 -1.56
C ILE A 19 5.66 2.91 -1.10
N GLU A 20 5.98 3.11 0.18
CA GLU A 20 6.35 4.42 0.73
C GLU A 20 7.55 5.03 0.02
N ALA A 21 8.60 4.24 -0.26
CA ALA A 21 9.78 4.70 -0.98
C ALA A 21 9.46 5.11 -2.44
N LEU A 22 8.56 4.38 -3.11
CA LEU A 22 8.07 4.76 -4.45
C LEU A 22 7.29 6.07 -4.42
N CYS A 23 6.58 6.35 -3.33
CA CYS A 23 5.85 7.60 -3.15
C CYS A 23 6.75 8.76 -2.66
N SER A 24 7.85 8.48 -1.94
CA SER A 24 8.60 9.47 -1.14
C SER A 24 9.94 9.90 -1.73
N THR A 25 10.15 9.85 -3.06
CA THR A 25 11.34 10.49 -3.68
C THR A 25 11.19 12.02 -3.71
N VAL A 26 11.29 12.62 -2.52
CA VAL A 26 11.45 14.05 -2.17
C VAL A 26 10.26 14.96 -2.51
N GLY A 27 9.36 15.16 -1.53
CA GLY A 27 8.41 16.28 -1.46
C GLY A 27 7.15 16.16 -2.31
N THR A 28 7.14 15.28 -3.32
CA THR A 28 5.98 14.96 -4.15
C THR A 28 6.32 13.64 -4.86
N PRO A 29 5.43 12.65 -4.97
CA PRO A 29 5.67 11.50 -5.82
C PRO A 29 6.08 12.02 -7.20
N ARG A 30 7.26 11.61 -7.71
CA ARG A 30 7.49 11.78 -9.13
C ARG A 30 6.34 11.09 -9.82
N ALA A 31 5.58 11.79 -10.68
CA ALA A 31 4.46 11.19 -11.40
C ALA A 31 4.84 9.86 -12.08
N ALA A 32 6.12 9.70 -12.44
CA ALA A 32 6.71 8.49 -12.98
C ALA A 32 6.73 7.26 -12.03
N SER A 33 6.78 7.43 -10.71
CA SER A 33 6.81 6.32 -9.74
C SER A 33 5.43 5.92 -9.21
N LEU A 34 4.40 6.76 -9.40
CA LEU A 34 3.02 6.45 -9.02
C LEU A 34 2.48 5.15 -9.65
N PRO A 35 2.69 4.86 -10.95
CA PRO A 35 2.25 3.60 -11.53
C PRO A 35 2.84 2.37 -10.83
N ALA A 36 4.10 2.44 -10.40
CA ALA A 36 4.76 1.36 -9.68
C ALA A 36 4.19 1.20 -8.25
N ALA A 37 3.93 2.30 -7.55
CA ALA A 37 3.31 2.27 -6.23
C ALA A 37 1.88 1.68 -6.27
N ILE A 38 1.08 2.08 -7.28
CA ILE A 38 -0.27 1.53 -7.52
C ILE A 38 -0.20 0.02 -7.76
N TYR A 39 0.72 -0.42 -8.64
CA TYR A 39 0.90 -1.84 -8.93
C TYR A 39 1.29 -2.64 -7.69
N GLU A 40 2.26 -2.17 -6.90
CA GLU A 40 2.70 -2.84 -5.67
C GLU A 40 1.55 -2.93 -4.65
N ALA A 41 0.80 -1.84 -4.42
CA ALA A 41 -0.38 -1.85 -3.55
C ALA A 41 -1.42 -2.89 -4.00
N GLY A 42 -1.70 -2.96 -5.32
CA GLY A 42 -2.59 -3.95 -5.91
C GLY A 42 -2.11 -5.40 -5.72
N GLN A 43 -0.80 -5.64 -5.82
CA GLN A 43 -0.19 -6.96 -5.54
C GLN A 43 -0.34 -7.37 -4.08
N VAL A 44 -0.09 -6.45 -3.14
CA VAL A 44 -0.27 -6.71 -1.70
C VAL A 44 -1.74 -6.97 -1.39
N LYS A 45 -2.66 -6.17 -1.92
CA LYS A 45 -4.11 -6.36 -1.81
C LYS A 45 -4.53 -7.77 -2.24
N GLY A 46 -4.18 -8.15 -3.47
CA GLY A 46 -4.56 -9.45 -4.04
C GLY A 46 -4.02 -10.62 -3.20
N THR A 47 -2.74 -10.56 -2.86
CA THR A 47 -2.08 -11.62 -2.07
C THR A 47 -2.65 -11.69 -0.65
N ALA A 48 -2.85 -10.54 0.01
CA ALA A 48 -3.45 -10.46 1.34
C ALA A 48 -4.87 -11.05 1.35
N GLY A 49 -5.69 -10.73 0.35
CA GLY A 49 -7.04 -11.29 0.19
C GLY A 49 -7.01 -12.82 0.00
N THR A 50 -6.14 -13.33 -0.87
CA THR A 50 -5.98 -14.79 -1.07
C THR A 50 -5.53 -15.52 0.19
N ILE A 51 -4.65 -14.90 0.98
CA ILE A 51 -4.10 -15.49 2.20
C ILE A 51 -5.00 -15.20 3.43
N GLY A 52 -6.07 -14.42 3.26
CA GLY A 52 -7.08 -14.12 4.29
C GLY A 52 -6.62 -13.11 5.36
N PHE A 53 -5.77 -12.15 4.98
CA PHE A 53 -5.50 -10.94 5.75
C PHE A 53 -6.43 -9.83 5.27
N ASN A 54 -7.70 -9.91 5.67
CA ASN A 54 -8.76 -9.10 5.09
C ASN A 54 -8.60 -7.60 5.42
N GLU A 55 -8.20 -7.24 6.64
CA GLU A 55 -7.96 -5.84 6.99
C GLU A 55 -6.82 -5.24 6.16
N VAL A 56 -5.73 -5.99 5.98
CA VAL A 56 -4.60 -5.58 5.13
C VAL A 56 -5.04 -5.41 3.68
N ALA A 57 -5.85 -6.34 3.16
CA ALA A 57 -6.35 -6.24 1.79
C ALA A 57 -7.22 -4.99 1.59
N GLN A 58 -8.12 -4.70 2.52
CA GLN A 58 -8.97 -3.50 2.49
C GLN A 58 -8.14 -2.21 2.59
N ALA A 59 -7.15 -2.16 3.48
CA ALA A 59 -6.29 -1.00 3.63
C ALA A 59 -5.43 -0.76 2.38
N MET A 60 -4.94 -1.82 1.74
CA MET A 60 -4.20 -1.73 0.47
C MET A 60 -5.09 -1.32 -0.70
N GLU A 61 -6.35 -1.74 -0.72
CA GLU A 61 -7.32 -1.25 -1.71
C GLU A 61 -7.57 0.25 -1.56
N ALA A 62 -7.75 0.73 -0.32
CA ALA A 62 -7.91 2.16 -0.05
C ALA A 62 -6.68 2.95 -0.51
N LEU A 63 -5.48 2.46 -0.19
CA LEU A 63 -4.22 3.08 -0.64
C LEU A 63 -4.09 3.08 -2.17
N GLU A 64 -4.37 1.97 -2.84
CA GLU A 64 -4.33 1.87 -4.30
C GLU A 64 -5.27 2.89 -4.96
N ARG A 65 -6.51 2.98 -4.47
CA ARG A 65 -7.49 3.97 -4.94
C ARG A 65 -7.03 5.40 -4.69
N ALA A 66 -6.47 5.68 -3.52
CA ALA A 66 -5.95 6.99 -3.19
C ALA A 66 -4.82 7.41 -4.13
N LEU A 67 -3.88 6.50 -4.42
CA LEU A 67 -2.78 6.75 -5.37
C LEU A 67 -3.28 7.01 -6.80
N ILE A 68 -4.33 6.31 -7.24
CA ILE A 68 -4.98 6.55 -8.53
C ILE A 68 -5.62 7.94 -8.55
N ALA A 69 -6.42 8.28 -7.54
CA ALA A 69 -7.08 9.58 -7.45
C ALA A 69 -6.08 10.74 -7.35
N TYR A 70 -4.99 10.57 -6.60
CA TYR A 70 -3.89 11.55 -6.54
C TYR A 70 -3.24 11.76 -7.92
N ARG A 71 -2.95 10.67 -8.64
CA ARG A 71 -2.41 10.74 -10.02
C ARG A 71 -3.34 11.49 -10.97
N GLU A 72 -4.65 11.39 -10.76
CA GLU A 72 -5.70 12.06 -11.53
C GLU A 72 -6.00 13.49 -11.04
N GLY A 73 -5.33 13.95 -9.97
CA GLY A 73 -5.51 15.29 -9.39
C GLY A 73 -6.72 15.43 -8.46
N GLY A 74 -7.34 14.32 -8.06
CA GLY A 74 -8.53 14.30 -7.19
C GLY A 74 -8.24 14.26 -5.69
N LEU A 75 -7.00 13.98 -5.28
CA LEU A 75 -6.54 13.98 -3.89
C LEU A 75 -5.24 14.73 -3.71
N THR A 76 -4.95 15.10 -2.47
CA THR A 76 -3.71 15.74 -2.05
C THR A 76 -2.68 14.71 -1.59
N TRP A 77 -1.44 15.16 -1.40
CA TRP A 77 -0.40 14.31 -0.82
C TRP A 77 -0.70 13.93 0.65
N GLU A 78 -1.36 14.80 1.41
CA GLU A 78 -1.76 14.51 2.79
C GLU A 78 -2.75 13.33 2.86
N ASP A 79 -3.65 13.21 1.88
CA ASP A 79 -4.55 12.07 1.76
C ASP A 79 -3.80 10.76 1.51
N ILE A 80 -2.69 10.81 0.75
CA ILE A 80 -1.81 9.65 0.55
C ILE A 80 -1.10 9.27 1.84
N VAL A 81 -0.58 10.24 2.58
CA VAL A 81 0.07 9.99 3.88
C VAL A 81 -0.92 9.36 4.87
N ALA A 82 -2.16 9.85 4.94
CA ALA A 82 -3.21 9.26 5.77
C ALA A 82 -3.56 7.82 5.35
N SER A 83 -3.60 7.56 4.03
CA SER A 83 -3.84 6.21 3.50
C SER A 83 -2.69 5.24 3.81
N LEU A 84 -1.43 5.71 3.73
CA LEU A 84 -0.25 4.94 4.11
C LEU A 84 -0.24 4.61 5.61
N ALA A 85 -0.61 5.57 6.47
CA ALA A 85 -0.73 5.35 7.90
C ALA A 85 -1.79 4.30 8.24
N THR A 86 -2.93 4.31 7.53
CA THR A 86 -3.98 3.30 7.67
C THR A 86 -3.49 1.91 7.25
N ALA A 87 -2.77 1.82 6.11
CA ALA A 87 -2.14 0.59 5.66
C ALA A 87 -1.10 0.05 6.66
N ARG A 88 -0.34 0.93 7.30
CA ARG A 88 0.63 0.56 8.34
C ARG A 88 -0.05 -0.05 9.56
N ALA A 89 -1.09 0.60 10.08
CA ALA A 89 -1.86 0.12 11.22
C ALA A 89 -2.52 -1.24 10.96
N ALA A 90 -2.94 -1.53 9.73
CA ALA A 90 -3.50 -2.83 9.38
C ALA A 90 -2.44 -3.96 9.34
N ILE A 91 -1.17 -3.63 9.07
CA ILE A 91 -0.06 -4.58 9.03
C ILE A 91 0.46 -4.91 10.44
N ASP A 92 0.49 -3.90 11.32
CA ASP A 92 0.92 -4.00 12.71
C ASP A 92 -0.19 -3.51 13.67
N PRO A 93 -1.26 -4.30 13.83
CA PRO A 93 -2.42 -3.92 14.65
C PRO A 93 -2.18 -3.99 16.16
#